data_AF-A0A372RIH0-F1
#
_entry.id   AF-A0A372RIH0-F1
#
_cell.length_a   1.000
_cell.length_b   1.000
_cell.length_c   1.000
_cell.angle_alpha   90.00
_cell.angle_beta   90.00
_cell.angle_gamma   90.00
#
_symmetry.space_group_name_H-M   'P 1'
#
loop_
_entity.id
_entity.type
_entity.pdbx_description
1 polymer ?
#
loop_
_entity_poly.entity_id
_entity_poly.type
_entity_poly.pdbx_seq_one_letter_code
_entity_poly.pdbx_strand_id
1 'polypeptide(L)'
;MAPEKLLLDNNENNNNDNKKKKVPYDSKCEIYSVGALLWEIAELKKPHSDISSELLVSIRKRVKENYVLPFSSDVPFEWKSVVSRGKVEY
;
A
#
# COMPACT_ATOMS: atom_id res chain seq x y z
N MET A 1 -2.71 -0.70 -4.81
CA MET A 1 -3.35 0.61 -4.52
C MET A 1 -2.54 1.32 -3.47
N ALA A 2 -2.21 2.60 -3.66
CA ALA A 2 -1.33 3.35 -2.77
C ALA A 2 -1.96 3.61 -1.38
N PRO A 3 -1.15 3.72 -0.30
CA PRO A 3 -1.63 3.77 1.08
C PRO A 3 -2.62 4.92 1.35
N GLU A 4 -2.35 6.11 0.81
CA GLU A 4 -3.20 7.29 0.98
C GLU A 4 -4.61 7.14 0.37
N LYS A 5 -4.78 6.20 -0.57
CA LYS A 5 -6.12 5.87 -1.13
C LYS A 5 -6.90 4.92 -0.22
N LEU A 6 -6.20 4.17 0.63
CA LEU A 6 -6.78 3.21 1.56
C LEU A 6 -7.18 3.83 2.90
N LEU A 7 -6.56 4.96 3.27
CA LEU A 7 -6.79 5.69 4.51
C LEU A 7 -8.03 6.59 4.52
N LEU A 8 -8.74 6.71 3.40
CA LEU A 8 -10.00 7.48 3.34
C LEU A 8 -11.07 6.79 4.19
N ASP A 9 -11.33 7.33 5.38
CA ASP A 9 -12.40 6.87 6.27
C ASP A 9 -13.77 7.26 5.65
N ASN A 10 -14.62 6.26 5.40
CA ASN A 10 -16.06 6.47 5.26
C ASN A 10 -16.61 6.75 6.66
N ASN A 11 -16.42 7.96 7.18
CA ASN A 11 -17.16 8.41 8.35
C ASN A 11 -18.58 8.79 7.90
N GLU A 12 -19.41 7.77 7.68
CA GLU A 12 -20.84 7.91 7.39
C GLU A 12 -21.56 8.23 8.70
N ASN A 13 -21.65 9.51 9.02
CA ASN A 13 -22.70 10.12 9.84
C ASN A 13 -22.50 11.63 9.83
N ASN A 14 -22.87 12.28 8.74
CA ASN A 14 -23.31 13.68 8.74
C ASN A 14 -24.01 13.96 7.42
N ASN A 15 -25.34 14.08 7.49
CA ASN A 15 -26.18 14.65 6.46
C ASN A 15 -25.70 16.07 6.17
N ASN A 16 -24.90 16.24 5.12
CA ASN A 16 -24.68 17.49 4.39
C ASN A 16 -23.88 17.12 3.13
N ASP A 17 -24.42 17.44 1.95
CA ASP A 17 -23.88 17.18 0.60
C ASP A 17 -22.57 17.93 0.30
N ASN A 18 -21.54 17.72 1.12
CA ASN A 18 -20.21 18.31 0.97
C ASN A 18 -19.21 17.26 0.50
N LYS A 19 -19.20 17.07 -0.82
CA LYS A 19 -18.04 16.71 -1.66
C LYS A 19 -16.94 15.92 -0.92
N LYS A 20 -17.07 14.58 -0.85
CA LYS A 20 -15.99 13.67 -0.41
C LYS A 20 -14.66 14.14 -1.03
N LYS A 21 -13.73 14.65 -0.21
CA LYS A 21 -12.38 15.05 -0.66
C LYS A 21 -11.65 13.79 -1.12
N LYS A 22 -11.76 13.47 -2.41
CA LYS A 22 -10.98 12.40 -3.04
C LYS A 22 -9.53 12.87 -3.09
N VAL A 23 -8.61 12.07 -2.54
CA VAL A 23 -7.17 12.30 -2.76
C VAL A 23 -6.90 12.06 -4.24
N PRO A 24 -6.43 13.06 -5.02
CA PRO A 24 -6.18 12.89 -6.45
C PRO A 24 -5.05 11.89 -6.68
N TYR A 25 -5.14 11.09 -7.74
CA TYR A 25 -4.01 10.28 -8.16
C TYR A 25 -2.92 11.19 -8.71
N ASP A 26 -1.70 10.98 -8.23
CA ASP A 26 -0.51 11.70 -8.65
C ASP A 26 0.61 10.70 -8.98
N SER A 27 1.79 11.22 -9.35
CA SER A 27 2.94 10.37 -9.67
C SER A 27 3.40 9.50 -8.50
N LYS A 28 3.10 9.85 -7.24
CA LYS A 28 3.46 9.03 -6.08
C LYS A 28 2.67 7.72 -6.06
N CYS A 29 1.41 7.75 -6.49
CA CYS A 29 0.60 6.54 -6.64
C CYS A 29 1.21 5.56 -7.66
N GLU A 30 1.75 6.08 -8.75
CA GLU A 30 2.42 5.29 -9.79
C GLU A 30 3.72 4.69 -9.27
N ILE A 31 4.56 5.49 -8.61
CA ILE A 31 5.81 5.02 -7.99
C ILE A 31 5.53 3.90 -6.99
N TYR A 32 4.51 4.06 -6.14
CA TYR A 32 4.10 3.00 -5.22
C TYR A 32 3.68 1.73 -5.95
N SER A 33 2.88 1.86 -7.01
CA SER A 33 2.38 0.71 -7.77
C SER A 33 3.51 -0.03 -8.49
N VAL A 34 4.50 0.68 -9.02
CA VAL A 34 5.74 0.09 -9.57
C VAL A 34 6.55 -0.59 -8.47
N GLY A 35 6.70 0.01 -7.30
CA GLY A 35 7.39 -0.61 -6.15
C GLY A 35 6.73 -1.92 -5.70
N ALA A 36 5.40 -1.97 -5.66
CA ALA A 36 4.65 -3.18 -5.35
C ALA A 36 4.85 -4.27 -6.42
N LEU A 37 4.87 -3.90 -7.70
CA LEU A 37 5.15 -4.84 -8.79
C LEU A 37 6.59 -5.39 -8.72
N LEU A 38 7.57 -4.55 -8.40
CA LEU A 38 8.96 -4.99 -8.20
C LEU A 38 9.07 -5.97 -7.02
N TRP A 39 8.34 -5.74 -5.94
CA TRP A 39 8.25 -6.69 -4.83
C TRP A 39 7.63 -8.03 -5.28
N GLU A 40 6.54 -7.99 -6.04
CA GLU A 40 5.87 -9.19 -6.57
C GLU A 40 6.78 -10.01 -7.49
N ILE A 41 7.55 -9.36 -8.37
CA ILE A 41 8.55 -10.02 -9.22
C ILE A 41 9.68 -10.63 -8.39
N ALA A 42 10.16 -9.93 -7.36
CA ALA A 42 11.25 -10.40 -6.50
C ALA A 42 10.84 -11.62 -5.66
N GLU A 43 9.63 -11.62 -5.11
CA GLU A 43 9.12 -12.68 -4.25
C GLU A 43 8.37 -13.79 -4.99
N LEU A 44 8.05 -13.57 -6.27
CA LEU A 44 7.24 -14.46 -7.11
C LEU A 44 5.91 -14.86 -6.45
N LYS A 45 5.32 -13.93 -5.70
CA LYS A 45 4.11 -14.11 -4.89
C LYS A 45 3.25 -12.86 -4.92
N LYS A 46 1.94 -13.06 -4.80
CA LYS A 46 1.00 -11.94 -4.65
C LYS A 46 1.28 -11.19 -3.34
N PRO A 47 1.35 -9.85 -3.35
CA PRO A 47 1.39 -9.06 -2.13
C PRO A 47 0.26 -9.46 -1.17
N HIS A 48 0.57 -9.58 0.12
CA HIS A 48 -0.38 -9.97 1.15
C HIS A 48 -1.05 -11.35 0.94
N SER A 49 -0.39 -12.28 0.24
CA SER A 49 -0.90 -13.65 0.02
C SER A 49 -1.16 -14.43 1.30
N ASP A 50 -0.63 -13.96 2.44
CA ASP A 50 -0.82 -14.53 3.77
C ASP A 50 -2.20 -14.20 4.39
N ILE A 51 -2.97 -13.27 3.80
CA ILE A 51 -4.30 -12.89 4.26
C ILE A 51 -5.35 -13.74 3.56
N SER A 52 -6.07 -14.59 4.32
CA SER A 52 -7.08 -15.52 3.77
C SER A 52 -8.51 -14.96 3.73
N SER A 53 -8.86 -14.01 4.62
CA SER A 53 -10.20 -13.41 4.70
C SER A 53 -10.14 -11.89 4.90
N GLU A 54 -11.18 -11.19 4.42
CA GLU A 54 -11.33 -9.73 4.54
C GLU A 54 -10.11 -8.92 4.06
N LEU A 55 -9.58 -9.27 2.89
CA LEU A 55 -8.35 -8.71 2.30
C LEU A 55 -8.27 -7.19 2.40
N LEU A 56 -9.34 -6.47 2.04
CA LEU A 56 -9.35 -5.01 2.01
C LEU A 56 -9.26 -4.41 3.43
N VAL A 57 -9.98 -4.98 4.41
CA VAL A 57 -9.95 -4.54 5.82
C VAL A 57 -8.56 -4.76 6.39
N SER A 58 -7.99 -5.95 6.16
CA SER A 58 -6.68 -6.32 6.66
C SER A 58 -5.55 -5.50 6.02
N ILE A 59 -5.63 -5.20 4.71
CA ILE A 59 -4.70 -4.29 4.04
C ILE A 59 -4.82 -2.86 4.61
N ARG A 60 -6.03 -2.35 4.84
CA ARG A 60 -6.22 -1.03 5.47
C ARG A 60 -5.60 -0.97 6.87
N LYS A 61 -5.75 -2.04 7.67
CA LYS A 61 -5.11 -2.14 8.98
C LYS A 61 -3.58 -2.09 8.85
N ARG A 62 -2.99 -2.90 7.97
CA ARG A 62 -1.55 -2.89 7.68
C ARG A 62 -1.04 -1.51 7.27
N VAL A 63 -1.78 -0.80 6.43
CA VAL A 63 -1.47 0.58 6.04
C VAL A 63 -1.47 1.52 7.25
N LYS A 64 -2.49 1.44 8.12
CA LYS A 64 -2.55 2.25 9.36
C LYS A 64 -1.39 1.93 10.32
N GLU A 65 -0.89 0.70 10.31
CA GLU A 65 0.25 0.25 11.13
C GLU A 65 1.62 0.50 10.46
N ASN A 66 1.67 1.16 9.29
CA ASN A 66 2.90 1.33 8.51
C ASN A 66 3.63 0.02 8.21
N TYR A 67 2.89 -1.07 8.06
CA TYR A 67 3.44 -2.39 7.78
C TYR A 67 4.15 -2.40 6.41
N VAL A 68 5.35 -2.98 6.38
CA VAL A 68 6.15 -3.16 5.17
C VAL A 68 6.20 -4.65 4.84
N LEU A 69 5.93 -4.98 3.58
CA LEU A 69 6.05 -6.35 3.12
C LEU A 69 7.51 -6.83 3.26
N PRO A 70 7.75 -7.95 3.95
CA PRO A 70 9.09 -8.49 4.10
C PRO A 70 9.60 -9.03 2.76
N PHE A 71 10.91 -9.07 2.61
CA PHE A 71 11.57 -9.84 1.57
C PHE A 71 12.19 -11.10 2.18
N SER A 72 12.18 -12.18 1.41
CA SER A 72 12.96 -13.39 1.66
C SER A 72 14.46 -13.10 1.68
N SER A 73 15.24 -14.01 2.29
CA SER A 73 16.70 -13.93 2.33
C SER A 73 17.32 -13.87 0.94
N ASP A 74 16.69 -14.55 -0.02
CA ASP A 74 17.26 -14.89 -1.32
C ASP A 74 17.18 -13.73 -2.32
N VAL A 75 16.34 -12.72 -2.04
CA VAL A 75 16.27 -11.49 -2.85
C VAL A 75 17.54 -10.65 -2.62
N PRO A 76 18.25 -10.22 -3.70
CA PRO A 76 19.45 -9.39 -3.58
C PRO A 76 19.21 -8.08 -2.82
N PHE A 77 20.21 -7.65 -2.05
CA PHE A 77 20.12 -6.42 -1.24
C PHE A 77 19.78 -5.17 -2.07
N GLU A 78 20.37 -5.03 -3.27
CA GLU A 78 20.09 -3.91 -4.18
C GLU A 78 18.60 -3.78 -4.49
N TRP A 79 17.91 -4.91 -4.68
CA TRP A 79 16.47 -4.92 -5.00
C TRP A 79 15.65 -4.52 -3.78
N LYS A 80 15.99 -5.06 -2.60
CA LYS A 80 15.38 -4.68 -1.32
C LYS A 80 15.53 -3.17 -1.08
N SER A 81 16.73 -2.63 -1.35
CA SER A 81 17.06 -1.22 -1.20
C SER A 81 16.24 -0.33 -2.13
N VAL A 82 16.14 -0.67 -3.42
CA VAL A 82 15.37 0.11 -4.40
C VAL A 82 13.90 0.22 -4.00
N VAL A 83 13.26 -0.89 -3.62
CA VAL A 83 11.85 -0.88 -3.22
C VAL A 83 11.63 -0.15 -1.90
N SER A 84 12.56 -0.30 -0.95
CA SER A 84 12.45 0.31 0.39
C SER A 84 12.73 1.81 0.42
N ARG A 85 13.42 2.36 -0.59
CA ARG A 85 13.78 3.78 -0.67
C ARG A 85 12.59 4.71 -0.90
N GLY A 86 11.48 4.21 -1.44
CA GLY A 86 10.28 5.01 -1.73
C GLY A 86 9.42 5.37 -0.51
N LYS A 87 9.88 5.12 0.73
CA LYS A 87 9.11 5.45 1.93
C LYS A 87 8.92 6.96 2.02
N VAL A 88 7.68 7.39 1.77
CA VAL A 88 7.23 8.75 2.06
C VAL A 88 6.98 8.82 3.58
N GLU A 89 7.73 9.67 4.27
CA GLU A 89 7.41 10.05 5.65
C GLU A 89 6.05 10.79 5.63
N TYR A 90 5.09 10.31 6.43
CA TYR A 90 3.75 10.89 6.56
C TYR A 90 3.65 11.73 7.83
#